data_AF-A0AA43M8X3-F1
#
_entry.id   AF-A0AA43M8X3-F1
#
_cell.length_a   1.000
_cell.length_b   1.000
_cell.length_c   1.000
_cell.angle_alpha   90.00
_cell.angle_beta   90.00
_cell.angle_gamma   90.00
#
_symmetry.space_group_name_H-M   'P 1'
#
loop_
_entity.id
_entity.type
_entity.pdbx_description
1 polymer ?
#
loop_
_entity_poly.entity_id
_entity_poly.type
_entity_poly.pdbx_seq_one_letter_code
_entity_poly.pdbx_strand_id
1 'polypeptide(L)'
;MRIEDKDPARHAGIEYPMEVGAPVFAPIKVVEEKDKAVNVARQNAKLEYDRIMEQAEVLMRQARALQARLDATEMVHRSKFSFNPLHGKTYHLYYDQRNATHLLIQNGPKDWSCGIPDNWVYSMAVKKLGDSTWAVVEEDQ
;
A
#
# COMPACT_ATOMS: atom_id res chain seq x y z
N MET A 1 -51.97 -37.72 0.33
CA MET A 1 -52.40 -38.26 -0.98
C MET A 1 -51.13 -38.47 -1.80
N ARG A 2 -50.75 -39.71 -2.12
CA ARG A 2 -49.54 -40.02 -2.89
C ARG A 2 -49.92 -40.00 -4.36
N ILE A 3 -49.34 -39.09 -5.13
CA ILE A 3 -49.63 -38.95 -6.57
C ILE A 3 -48.99 -40.16 -7.27
N GLU A 4 -49.82 -41.02 -7.85
CA GLU A 4 -49.38 -42.18 -8.63
C GLU A 4 -49.21 -41.81 -10.10
N ASP A 5 -48.38 -42.55 -10.85
CA ASP A 5 -48.04 -42.23 -12.25
C ASP A 5 -49.26 -42.18 -13.21
N LYS A 6 -50.40 -42.74 -12.79
CA LYS A 6 -51.65 -42.81 -13.58
C LYS A 6 -52.69 -41.73 -13.24
N ASP A 7 -52.36 -40.78 -12.36
CA ASP A 7 -53.31 -39.74 -11.92
C ASP A 7 -53.49 -38.62 -12.98
N PRO A 8 -54.71 -38.40 -13.52
CA PRO A 8 -54.97 -37.38 -14.55
C PRO A 8 -54.77 -35.94 -14.07
N ALA A 9 -54.76 -35.67 -12.75
CA ALA A 9 -54.53 -34.33 -12.21
C ALA A 9 -53.04 -33.96 -12.02
N ARG A 10 -52.12 -34.90 -12.30
CA ARG A 10 -50.66 -34.71 -12.13
C ARG A 10 -50.11 -33.55 -12.98
N HIS A 11 -50.73 -33.25 -14.11
CA HIS A 11 -50.27 -32.23 -15.06
C HIS A 11 -50.17 -30.82 -14.46
N ALA A 12 -51.00 -30.50 -13.46
CA ALA A 12 -51.02 -29.19 -12.83
C ALA A 12 -49.84 -28.93 -11.87
N GLY A 13 -49.07 -29.97 -11.51
CA GLY A 13 -48.02 -29.90 -10.48
C GLY A 13 -46.60 -30.18 -10.97
N ILE A 14 -46.36 -30.29 -12.27
CA ILE A 14 -45.04 -30.61 -12.85
C ILE A 14 -44.30 -29.35 -13.29
N GLU A 15 -43.00 -29.27 -12.95
CA GLU A 15 -42.11 -28.15 -13.29
C GLU A 15 -41.90 -27.96 -14.81
N TYR A 16 -42.16 -29.01 -15.60
CA TYR A 16 -41.99 -29.00 -17.05
C TYR A 16 -43.28 -29.43 -17.77
N PRO A 17 -43.68 -28.73 -18.84
CA PRO A 17 -44.89 -29.07 -19.59
C PRO A 17 -44.68 -30.35 -20.41
N MET A 18 -45.65 -31.27 -20.32
CA MET A 18 -45.61 -32.60 -20.95
C MET A 18 -46.68 -32.77 -22.05
N GLU A 19 -47.38 -31.68 -22.42
CA GLU A 19 -48.46 -31.71 -23.41
C GLU A 19 -47.97 -31.38 -24.83
N VAL A 20 -48.66 -31.90 -25.82
CA VAL A 20 -48.32 -31.79 -27.25
C VAL A 20 -48.46 -30.35 -27.80
N GLY A 21 -49.20 -29.49 -27.09
CA GLY A 21 -49.38 -28.06 -27.42
C GLY A 21 -48.51 -27.09 -26.62
N ALA A 22 -47.62 -27.60 -25.77
CA ALA A 22 -46.75 -26.76 -24.96
C ALA A 22 -45.71 -26.01 -25.82
N PRO A 23 -45.29 -24.79 -25.41
CA PRO A 23 -44.20 -24.08 -26.09
C PRO A 23 -42.93 -24.94 -26.10
N VAL A 24 -42.32 -25.10 -27.28
CA VAL A 24 -41.05 -25.81 -27.42
C VAL A 24 -39.97 -25.03 -26.66
N PHE A 25 -39.38 -25.63 -25.63
CA PHE A 25 -38.21 -25.10 -24.96
C PHE A 25 -36.96 -25.78 -25.52
N ALA A 26 -36.02 -24.99 -26.05
CA ALA A 26 -34.74 -25.54 -26.51
C ALA A 26 -33.91 -25.97 -25.29
N PRO A 27 -33.21 -27.12 -25.35
CA PRO A 27 -32.32 -27.52 -24.27
C PRO A 27 -31.24 -26.44 -24.09
N ILE A 28 -31.16 -25.89 -22.87
CA ILE A 28 -30.12 -24.93 -22.50
C ILE A 28 -28.78 -25.66 -22.59
N LYS A 29 -27.81 -25.05 -23.26
CA LYS A 29 -26.47 -25.62 -23.38
C LYS A 29 -25.69 -25.38 -22.08
N VAL A 30 -26.02 -26.15 -21.06
CA VAL A 30 -25.46 -26.05 -19.70
C VAL A 30 -23.93 -26.11 -19.69
N VAL A 31 -23.31 -26.85 -20.63
CA VAL A 31 -21.84 -26.92 -20.76
C VAL A 31 -21.25 -25.56 -21.17
N GLU A 32 -21.83 -24.91 -22.18
CA GLU A 32 -21.37 -23.60 -22.64
C GLU A 32 -21.53 -22.52 -21.55
N GLU A 33 -22.60 -22.58 -20.76
CA GLU A 33 -22.80 -21.66 -19.63
C GLU A 33 -21.81 -21.90 -18.49
N LYS A 34 -21.51 -23.17 -18.18
CA LYS A 34 -20.48 -23.52 -17.18
C LYS A 34 -19.10 -23.03 -17.61
N ASP A 35 -18.74 -23.20 -18.89
CA ASP A 35 -17.45 -22.73 -19.41
C ASP A 35 -17.35 -21.19 -19.36
N LYS A 36 -18.43 -20.48 -19.71
CA LYS A 36 -18.52 -19.02 -19.55
C LYS A 36 -18.35 -18.60 -18.09
N ALA A 37 -19.04 -19.27 -17.17
CA ALA A 37 -18.94 -18.99 -15.74
C ALA A 37 -17.52 -19.20 -15.21
N VAL A 38 -16.83 -20.27 -15.62
CA VAL A 38 -15.43 -20.53 -15.26
C VAL A 38 -14.50 -19.45 -15.80
N ASN A 39 -14.70 -19.01 -17.05
CA ASN A 39 -13.89 -17.94 -17.64
C ASN A 39 -14.10 -16.60 -16.94
N VAL A 40 -15.35 -16.25 -16.59
CA VAL A 40 -15.66 -15.05 -15.80
C VAL A 40 -15.03 -15.15 -14.41
N ALA A 41 -15.11 -16.31 -13.75
CA ALA A 41 -14.49 -16.53 -12.44
C ALA A 41 -12.95 -16.37 -12.51
N ARG A 42 -12.30 -16.89 -13.55
CA ARG A 42 -10.85 -16.71 -13.77
C ARG A 42 -10.48 -15.25 -13.99
N GLN A 43 -11.28 -14.52 -14.78
CA GLN A 43 -11.06 -13.10 -15.00
C GLN A 43 -11.19 -12.30 -13.69
N ASN A 44 -12.21 -12.58 -12.90
CA ASN A 44 -12.40 -11.95 -11.60
C ASN A 44 -11.25 -12.27 -10.63
N ALA A 45 -10.83 -13.54 -10.57
CA ALA A 45 -9.70 -13.96 -9.74
C ALA A 45 -8.41 -13.22 -10.12
N LYS A 46 -8.15 -13.01 -11.42
CA LYS A 46 -7.01 -12.21 -11.89
C LYS A 46 -7.10 -10.75 -11.42
N LEU A 47 -8.28 -10.13 -11.55
CA LEU A 47 -8.48 -8.74 -11.09
C LEU A 47 -8.24 -8.59 -9.59
N GLU A 48 -8.73 -9.54 -8.78
CA GLU A 48 -8.50 -9.50 -7.33
C GLU A 48 -7.02 -9.75 -6.98
N TYR A 49 -6.35 -10.64 -7.71
CA TYR A 49 -4.92 -10.85 -7.56
C TYR A 49 -4.12 -9.57 -7.84
N ASP A 50 -4.43 -8.89 -8.95
CA ASP A 50 -3.76 -7.65 -9.33
C ASP A 50 -3.95 -6.57 -8.25
N ARG A 51 -5.15 -6.42 -7.68
CA ARG A 51 -5.41 -5.51 -6.53
C ARG A 51 -4.60 -5.85 -5.29
N ILE A 52 -4.46 -7.13 -4.95
CA ILE A 52 -3.65 -7.56 -3.81
C ILE A 52 -2.18 -7.20 -4.04
N MET A 53 -1.69 -7.37 -5.27
CA MET A 53 -0.32 -6.99 -5.62
C MET A 53 -0.10 -5.47 -5.52
N GLU A 54 -1.04 -4.65 -5.99
CA GLU A 54 -0.99 -3.19 -5.80
C GLU A 54 -0.92 -2.80 -4.32
N GLN A 55 -1.74 -3.44 -3.47
CA GLN A 55 -1.69 -3.22 -2.02
C GLN A 55 -0.34 -3.66 -1.42
N ALA A 56 0.21 -4.78 -1.86
CA ALA A 56 1.51 -5.25 -1.42
C ALA A 56 2.63 -4.25 -1.78
N GLU A 57 2.59 -3.68 -2.99
CA GLU A 57 3.54 -2.63 -3.39
C GLU A 57 3.45 -1.38 -2.50
N VAL A 58 2.23 -0.96 -2.13
CA VAL A 58 2.02 0.14 -1.20
C VAL A 58 2.63 -0.18 0.18
N LEU A 59 2.40 -1.39 0.69
CA LEU A 59 2.98 -1.84 1.96
C LEU A 59 4.51 -1.87 1.91
N MET A 60 5.10 -2.35 0.82
CA MET A 60 6.55 -2.33 0.63
C MET A 60 7.09 -0.90 0.65
N ARG A 61 6.42 0.04 -0.02
CA ARG A 61 6.80 1.46 0.00
C ARG A 61 6.71 2.06 1.40
N GLN A 62 5.64 1.74 2.14
CA GLN A 62 5.47 2.17 3.53
C GLN A 62 6.56 1.61 4.45
N ALA A 63 6.91 0.32 4.30
CA ALA A 63 7.98 -0.31 5.06
C ALA A 63 9.35 0.35 4.79
N ARG A 64 9.68 0.65 3.53
CA ARG A 64 10.92 1.39 3.19
C ARG A 64 10.93 2.79 3.79
N ALA A 65 9.81 3.51 3.72
CA ALA A 65 9.68 4.84 4.32
C ALA A 65 9.84 4.79 5.84
N LEU A 66 9.32 3.75 6.50
CA LEU A 66 9.49 3.53 7.94
C LEU A 66 10.95 3.24 8.29
N GLN A 67 11.64 2.40 7.52
CA GLN A 67 13.07 2.12 7.72
C GLN A 67 13.89 3.40 7.62
N ALA A 68 13.68 4.21 6.58
CA ALA A 68 14.40 5.48 6.40
C ALA A 68 14.17 6.45 7.58
N ARG A 69 12.96 6.48 8.16
CA ARG A 69 12.67 7.28 9.36
C ARG A 69 13.37 6.75 10.60
N LEU A 70 13.45 5.43 10.76
CA LEU A 70 14.16 4.79 11.85
C LEU A 70 15.65 5.13 11.78
N ASP A 71 16.26 4.97 10.60
CA ASP A 71 17.67 5.25 10.35
C ASP A 71 18.00 6.72 10.63
N ALA A 72 17.16 7.65 10.14
CA ALA A 72 17.31 9.07 10.42
C ALA A 72 17.19 9.40 11.92
N THR A 73 16.24 8.78 12.60
CA THR A 73 16.03 8.97 14.05
C THR A 73 17.22 8.45 14.84
N GLU A 74 17.79 7.31 14.46
CA GLU A 74 18.99 6.76 15.09
C GLU A 74 20.22 7.66 14.86
N MET A 75 20.40 8.17 13.64
CA MET A 75 21.48 9.11 13.32
C MET A 75 21.37 10.40 14.15
N VAL A 76 20.17 10.97 14.24
CA VAL A 76 19.93 12.16 15.06
C VAL A 76 20.10 11.86 16.55
N HIS A 77 19.68 10.69 17.03
CA HIS A 77 19.88 10.28 18.42
C HIS A 77 21.37 10.17 18.78
N ARG A 78 22.20 9.70 17.85
CA ARG A 78 23.67 9.64 18.03
C ARG A 78 24.35 11.00 17.92
N SER A 79 23.64 12.02 17.42
CA SER A 79 24.21 13.36 17.21
C SER A 79 24.23 14.19 18.49
N LYS A 80 25.21 15.08 18.59
CA LYS A 80 25.29 16.08 19.65
C LYS A 80 24.56 17.35 19.23
N PHE A 81 23.69 17.85 20.10
CA PHE A 81 23.03 19.15 19.94
C PHE A 81 22.71 19.75 21.32
N SER A 82 22.64 21.08 21.38
CA SER A 82 22.48 21.85 22.62
C SER A 82 21.18 22.68 22.66
N PHE A 83 20.23 22.37 21.78
CA PHE A 83 18.93 23.07 21.70
C PHE A 83 17.77 22.06 21.78
N ASN A 84 16.55 22.56 22.02
CA ASN A 84 15.34 21.73 21.97
C ASN A 84 14.74 21.74 20.56
N PRO A 85 14.74 20.62 19.81
CA PRO A 85 14.19 20.59 18.47
C PRO A 85 12.66 20.72 18.48
N LEU A 86 12.15 21.72 17.77
CA LEU A 86 10.72 21.94 17.54
C LEU A 86 10.20 21.07 16.38
N HIS A 87 8.97 20.57 16.53
CA HIS A 87 8.26 19.82 15.50
C HIS A 87 8.01 20.68 14.26
N GLY A 88 8.05 20.07 13.08
CA GLY A 88 7.79 20.73 11.80
C GLY A 88 8.95 21.56 11.25
N LYS A 89 10.02 21.78 12.03
CA LYS A 89 11.23 22.47 11.56
C LYS A 89 12.22 21.48 10.94
N THR A 90 12.93 21.96 9.93
CA THR A 90 14.06 21.28 9.30
C THR A 90 15.35 21.66 10.01
N TYR A 91 16.23 20.67 10.15
CA TYR A 91 17.56 20.76 10.73
C TYR A 91 18.53 20.03 9.81
N HIS A 92 19.81 20.29 9.96
CA HIS A 92 20.86 19.77 9.10
C HIS A 92 21.87 19.02 9.95
N LEU A 93 22.21 17.82 9.50
CA LEU A 93 23.19 16.96 10.13
C LEU A 93 24.56 17.17 9.48
N TYR A 94 25.56 17.44 10.31
CA TYR A 94 26.96 17.54 9.92
C TYR A 94 27.78 16.47 10.63
N TYR A 95 28.87 16.06 10.00
CA TYR A 95 29.86 15.19 10.60
C TYR A 95 31.11 15.99 10.93
N ASP A 96 31.48 16.05 12.21
CA ASP A 96 32.73 16.66 12.66
C ASP A 96 33.87 15.66 12.52
N GLN A 97 34.76 15.90 11.56
CA GLN A 97 35.92 15.04 11.33
C GLN A 97 36.92 15.07 12.47
N ARG A 98 37.00 16.18 13.24
CA ARG A 98 37.97 16.33 14.32
C ARG A 98 37.58 15.51 15.55
N ASN A 99 36.31 15.55 15.90
CA ASN A 99 35.77 14.87 17.09
C ASN A 99 35.10 13.53 16.76
N ALA A 100 35.02 13.17 15.47
CA ALA A 100 34.36 11.96 14.96
C ALA A 100 32.90 11.81 15.46
N THR A 101 32.15 12.91 15.52
CA THR A 101 30.77 12.93 16.02
C THR A 101 29.82 13.62 15.06
N HIS A 102 28.58 13.15 15.01
CA HIS A 102 27.50 13.83 14.30
C HIS A 102 27.00 15.04 15.11
N LEU A 103 26.66 16.12 14.41
CA LEU A 103 26.15 17.36 14.95
C LEU A 103 24.82 17.69 14.27
N LEU A 104 23.79 18.01 15.05
CA LEU A 104 22.53 18.53 14.51
C LEU A 104 22.49 20.04 14.69
N ILE A 105 22.23 20.77 13.59
CA ILE A 105 22.27 22.24 13.52
C ILE A 105 21.05 22.75 12.76
N GLN A 106 20.65 24.01 12.98
CA GLN A 106 19.52 24.62 12.26
C GLN A 106 19.89 25.18 10.88
N ASN A 107 21.15 25.57 10.68
CA ASN A 107 21.62 26.22 9.46
C ASN A 107 22.00 25.18 8.39
N GLY A 108 21.41 25.33 7.20
CA GLY A 108 21.79 24.55 6.02
C GLY A 108 23.11 25.01 5.44
N PRO A 109 23.69 24.26 4.50
CA PRO A 109 24.98 24.59 3.89
C PRO A 109 24.96 25.95 3.14
N LYS A 110 23.79 26.39 2.68
CA LYS A 110 23.58 27.68 2.00
C LYS A 110 23.37 28.87 2.95
N ASP A 111 23.10 28.62 4.23
CA ASP A 111 22.74 29.67 5.22
C ASP A 111 23.95 30.26 5.96
N TRP A 112 25.16 29.81 5.62
CA TRP A 112 26.39 30.25 6.28
C TRP A 112 26.89 31.56 5.68
N SER A 113 26.92 32.63 6.48
CA SER A 113 27.45 33.93 6.06
C SER A 113 28.98 33.97 5.93
N CYS A 114 29.69 33.15 6.72
CA CYS A 114 31.16 33.08 6.76
C CYS A 114 31.72 31.74 6.28
N GLY A 115 30.91 30.94 5.56
CA GLY A 115 31.25 29.57 5.18
C GLY A 115 31.10 28.55 6.31
N ILE A 116 31.03 27.28 5.93
CA ILE A 116 30.95 26.14 6.86
C ILE A 116 32.35 25.94 7.48
N PRO A 117 32.47 25.60 8.78
CA PRO A 117 33.76 25.25 9.37
C PRO A 117 34.45 24.11 8.61
N ASP A 118 35.75 24.25 8.32
CA ASP A 118 36.51 23.32 7.46
C ASP A 118 36.44 21.84 7.88
N ASN A 119 36.26 21.57 9.17
CA ASN A 119 36.22 20.21 9.71
C ASN A 119 34.85 19.54 9.61
N TRP A 120 33.83 20.25 9.13
CA TRP A 120 32.44 19.78 9.13
C TRP A 120 32.00 19.39 7.72
N VAL A 121 31.57 18.14 7.59
CA VAL A 121 31.04 17.61 6.34
C VAL A 121 29.52 17.52 6.43
N TYR A 122 28.83 18.19 5.50
CA TYR A 122 27.38 18.07 5.38
C TYR A 122 26.97 16.63 5.08
N SER A 123 25.99 16.11 5.83
CA SER A 123 25.47 14.75 5.62
C SER A 123 24.08 14.77 4.99
N MET A 124 23.10 15.36 5.67
CA MET A 124 21.70 15.35 5.21
C MET A 124 20.84 16.40 5.94
N ALA A 125 19.72 16.79 5.33
CA ALA A 125 18.67 17.55 5.99
C ALA A 125 17.62 16.60 6.60
N VAL A 126 17.16 16.93 7.81
CA VAL A 126 16.23 16.13 8.60
C VAL A 126 15.16 17.01 9.19
N LYS A 127 13.90 16.61 9.07
CA LYS A 127 12.75 17.31 9.64
C LYS A 127 12.18 16.54 10.81
N LYS A 128 11.87 17.24 11.90
CA LYS A 128 11.21 16.63 13.07
C LYS A 128 9.70 16.53 12.81
N LEU A 129 9.14 15.33 12.90
CA LEU A 129 7.71 15.05 12.70
C LEU A 129 6.94 15.19 14.03
N GLY A 130 5.61 15.20 13.95
CA GLY A 130 4.73 15.35 15.11
C GLY A 130 4.73 14.16 16.08
N ASP A 131 5.18 13.00 15.62
CA ASP A 131 5.35 11.78 16.43
C ASP A 131 6.75 11.68 17.07
N SER A 132 7.50 12.80 17.10
CA SER A 132 8.89 12.88 17.55
C SER A 132 9.89 12.04 16.74
N THR A 133 9.50 11.48 15.60
CA THR A 133 10.41 10.85 14.65
C THR A 133 11.06 11.89 13.73
N TRP A 134 12.06 11.44 12.98
CA TRP A 134 12.78 12.27 12.01
C TRP A 134 12.57 11.71 10.59
N ALA A 135 12.35 12.58 9.61
CA ALA A 135 12.37 12.20 8.21
C ALA A 135 13.45 12.97 7.46
N VAL A 136 14.16 12.26 6.58
CA VAL A 136 15.09 12.87 5.65
C VAL A 136 14.32 13.76 4.69
N VAL A 137 14.78 14.99 4.52
CA VAL A 137 14.29 15.91 3.50
C VAL A 137 15.32 15.89 2.39
N GLU A 138 14.94 15.40 1.22
CA GLU A 138 15.70 15.67 0.01
C GLU A 138 15.51 17.15 -0.30
N GLU A 139 16.56 17.94 -0.14
CA GLU A 139 16.56 19.30 -0.65
C GLU A 139 16.53 19.20 -2.18
N ASP A 140 15.35 19.41 -2.77
CA ASP A 140 15.23 19.73 -4.19
C ASP A 140 16.16 20.92 -4.46
N GLN A 141 17.11 20.73 -5.38
CA GLN A 141 18.10 21.74 -5.76
C GLN A 141 17.46 23.02 -6.29
#